data_AF-A0A7C2B1S3-F1
#
_entry.id   AF-A0A7C2B1S3-F1
#
_cell.length_a   1.000
_cell.length_b   1.000
_cell.length_c   1.000
_cell.angle_alpha   90.00
_cell.angle_beta   90.00
_cell.angle_gamma   90.00
#
_symmetry.space_group_name_H-M   'P 1'
#
loop_
_entity.id
_entity.type
_entity.pdbx_description
1 polymer ?
#
loop_
_entity_poly.entity_id
_entity_poly.type
_entity_poly.pdbx_seq_one_letter_code
_entity_poly.pdbx_strand_id
1 'polypeptide(L)' 'MMPDYLLDTNVIIEILRDNSRVLTHMQVVVGAMAVVNNAVLVTDNLKHFQDVTGLQLENWVRP' A
#
# COMPACT_ATOMS: atom_id res chain seq x y z
N MET A 1 16.32 -0.04 15.87
CA MET A 1 15.89 -1.22 15.09
C MET A 1 15.42 -0.71 13.74
N MET A 2 15.71 -1.41 12.64
CA MET A 2 15.24 -0.99 11.31
C MET A 2 13.74 -1.25 11.19
N PRO A 3 12.96 -0.39 10.52
CA PRO A 3 11.54 -0.63 10.29
C PRO A 3 11.34 -1.79 9.30
N ASP A 4 10.24 -2.52 9.46
CA ASP A 4 9.78 -3.49 8.47
C ASP A 4 9.08 -2.75 7.33
N TYR A 5 9.30 -3.24 6.10
CA TYR A 5 8.74 -2.63 4.90
C TYR A 5 7.75 -3.58 4.22
N LEU A 6 6.61 -3.05 3.81
CA LEU A 6 5.65 -3.72 2.95
C LEU A 6 5.67 -3.01 1.58
N LEU A 7 6.01 -3.75 0.53
CA LEU A 7 5.90 -3.24 -0.84
C LEU A 7 4.45 -3.32 -1.31
N ASP A 8 3.97 -2.31 -2.03
CA ASP A 8 2.63 -2.34 -2.61
C ASP A 8 2.45 -3.47 -3.64
N THR A 9 1.21 -3.95 -3.76
CA THR A 9 0.87 -5.14 -4.55
C THR A 9 0.70 -4.83 -6.05
N ASN A 10 1.72 -4.23 -6.68
CA ASN A 10 1.71 -3.92 -8.12
C ASN A 10 1.43 -5.14 -9.01
N VAL A 11 1.85 -6.34 -8.58
CA VAL A 11 1.51 -7.60 -9.29
C VAL A 11 0.01 -7.89 -9.28
N ILE A 12 -0.69 -7.59 -8.18
CA ILE A 12 -2.14 -7.81 -8.06
C ILE A 12 -2.91 -6.81 -8.93
N ILE A 13 -2.40 -5.57 -9.03
CA ILE A 13 -2.96 -4.55 -9.94
C ILE A 13 -2.96 -5.05 -11.38
N GLU A 14 -1.84 -5.59 -11.87
CA GLU A 14 -1.73 -6.11 -13.24
C GLU A 14 -2.71 -7.27 -13.50
N ILE A 15 -2.85 -8.19 -12.54
CA ILE A 15 -3.74 -9.36 -12.66
C ILE A 15 -5.22 -8.94 -12.65
N LEU A 16 -5.56 -7.89 -11.88
CA LEU A 16 -6.95 -7.49 -11.62
C LEU A 16 -7.34 -6.17 -12.29
N ARG A 17 -6.56 -5.68 -13.26
CA ARG A 17 -6.74 -4.36 -13.89
C ARG A 17 -8.15 -4.12 -14.45
N ASP A 18 -8.84 -5.18 -14.88
CA ASP A 18 -10.19 -5.11 -15.45
C ASP A 18 -11.30 -5.15 -14.37
N ASN A 19 -10.93 -5.28 -13.09
CA ASN A 19 -11.84 -5.35 -11.95
C ASN A 19 -11.52 -4.25 -10.92
N SER A 20 -11.78 -3.00 -11.30
CA SER A 20 -11.51 -1.80 -10.48
C SER A 20 -12.05 -1.88 -9.05
N ARG A 21 -13.24 -2.49 -8.86
CA ARG A 21 -13.82 -2.69 -7.52
C ARG A 21 -12.98 -3.61 -6.65
N VAL A 22 -12.44 -4.70 -7.20
CA VAL A 22 -11.58 -5.64 -6.44
C VAL A 22 -10.27 -4.95 -6.09
N LEU A 23 -9.74 -4.15 -7.02
CA LEU A 23 -8.50 -3.41 -6.77
C LEU A 23 -8.62 -2.46 -5.58
N THR A 24 -9.71 -1.69 -5.48
CA THR A 24 -9.94 -0.80 -4.33
C THR A 24 -9.99 -1.58 -3.00
N HIS A 25 -10.64 -2.74 -2.97
CA HIS A 25 -10.67 -3.57 -1.75
C HIS A 25 -9.28 -4.10 -1.39
N MET A 26 -8.49 -4.51 -2.38
CA MET A 26 -7.11 -4.97 -2.16
C MET A 26 -6.22 -3.88 -1.58
N GLN A 27 -6.35 -2.64 -2.04
CA GLN A 27 -5.59 -1.52 -1.49
C GLN A 27 -5.93 -1.29 -0.01
N VAL A 28 -7.20 -1.38 0.38
CA VAL A 28 -7.60 -1.33 1.80
C VAL A 28 -6.93 -2.44 2.62
N VAL A 29 -6.89 -3.67 2.10
CA VAL A 29 -6.24 -4.80 2.78
C VAL A 29 -4.74 -4.55 2.96
N VAL A 30 -4.05 -4.03 1.94
CA VAL A 30 -2.61 -3.71 2.01
C VAL A 30 -2.32 -2.64 3.06
N GLY A 31 -3.11 -1.56 3.10
CA GLY A 31 -2.98 -0.53 4.13
C GLY A 31 -3.21 -1.09 5.54
N ALA A 32 -4.24 -1.92 5.71
CA ALA A 32 -4.54 -2.55 6.99
C ALA A 32 -3.42 -3.50 7.45
N MET A 33 -2.82 -4.29 6.54
CA MET A 33 -1.68 -5.16 6.87
C MET A 33 -0.48 -4.36 7.34
N ALA A 34 -0.14 -3.25 6.68
CA ALA A 34 0.96 -2.40 7.11
C ALA A 34 0.73 -1.83 8.52
N VAL A 35 -0.49 -1.37 8.82
CA VAL A 35 -0.86 -0.89 10.16
C VAL A 35 -0.75 -2.00 11.21
N VAL A 36 -1.33 -3.17 10.96
CA VAL A 36 -1.32 -4.31 11.92
C VAL A 36 0.10 -4.78 12.22
N ASN A 37 1.00 -4.74 11.24
CA ASN A 37 2.39 -5.16 11.40
C ASN A 37 3.32 -4.01 11.80
N ASN A 38 2.82 -2.78 12.00
CA ASN A 38 3.64 -1.59 12.24
C ASN A 38 4.76 -1.40 11.19
N ALA A 39 4.44 -1.72 9.94
CA ALA A 39 5.35 -1.64 8.80
C ALA A 39 5.17 -0.32 8.02
N VAL A 40 6.22 0.10 7.34
CA VAL A 40 6.16 1.20 6.37
C VAL A 40 5.69 0.66 5.03
N LEU A 41 4.57 1.18 4.52
CA LEU A 41 4.09 0.85 3.19
C LEU A 41 4.83 1.69 2.14
N VAL A 42 5.54 1.02 1.24
CA VAL A 42 6.23 1.64 0.10
C VAL A 42 5.30 1.60 -1.10
N THR A 43 4.91 2.76 -1.62
CA THR A 43 4.02 2.89 -2.77
C THR A 43 4.27 4.19 -3.53
N ASP A 44 4.06 4.18 -4.85
CA ASP A 44 4.09 5.41 -5.65
C ASP A 44 2.74 6.17 -5.66
N ASN A 45 1.69 5.57 -5.09
CA ASN A 45 0.32 6.08 -5.04
C ASN A 45 -0.09 6.60 -3.65
N LEU A 46 0.71 7.53 -3.11
CA LEU A 46 0.51 8.09 -1.77
C LEU A 46 -0.91 8.62 -1.52
N LYS A 47 -1.54 9.23 -2.53
CA LYS A 47 -2.89 9.81 -2.42
C LYS A 47 -3.96 8.78 -2.06
N HIS A 48 -3.76 7.52 -2.44
CA HIS A 48 -4.73 6.47 -2.13
C HIS A 48 -4.75 6.11 -0.64
N PHE A 49 -3.63 6.33 0.05
CA PHE A 49 -3.40 5.87 1.42
C PHE A 49 -3.33 7.00 2.45
N GLN A 50 -3.36 8.25 1.99
CA GLN A 50 -3.15 9.45 2.81
C GLN A 50 -4.14 9.56 4.00
N ASP A 51 -5.35 9.01 3.86
CA ASP A 51 -6.42 9.13 4.86
C ASP A 51 -6.46 7.92 5.82
N VAL A 52 -5.51 6.97 5.70
CA VAL A 52 -5.44 5.79 6.58
C VAL A 52 -4.69 6.15 7.85
N THR A 53 -5.45 6.34 8.95
CA THR A 53 -4.88 6.63 10.27
C THR A 53 -3.88 5.56 10.72
N GLY A 54 -2.68 5.99 11.13
CA GLY A 54 -1.63 5.11 11.67
C GLY A 54 -0.76 4.41 10.62
N LEU A 55 -1.02 4.66 9.32
CA LEU A 55 -0.21 4.10 8.25
C LEU A 55 1.03 4.96 7.98
N GLN A 56 2.20 4.33 7.94
CA GLN A 56 3.45 4.96 7.53
C GLN A 56 3.66 4.73 6.03
N LEU A 57 4.06 5.77 5.30
CA LEU A 57 4.16 5.75 3.83
C LEU A 57 5.52 6.26 3.35
N GLU A 58 6.09 5.58 2.37
CA GLU A 58 7.25 6.04 1.62
C GLU A 58 7.04 5.86 0.11
N ASN A 59 7.63 6.74 -0.70
CA ASN A 59 7.69 6.60 -2.15
C ASN A 59 9.16 6.49 -2.56
N TRP A 60 9.56 5.37 -3.13
CA TRP A 60 10.94 5.12 -3.57
C TRP A 60 11.16 5.29 -5.07
N VAL A 61 10.10 5.59 -5.83
CA VAL A 61 10.17 5.80 -7.28
C VAL A 61 10.59 7.23 -7.62
N ARG A 62 10.47 8.15 -6.66
CA ARG A 62 10.86 9.55 -6.80
C ARG A 62 11.86 9.92 -5.68
N PRO A 63 12.93 10.67 -6.00
CA PRO A 63 13.85 11.19 -4.99
C PRO A 63 13.21 12.27 -4.11
#